data_AF-A0A8S4BWZ0-F1
#
_entry.id   AF-A0A8S4BWZ0-F1
#
_cell.length_a   1.000
_cell.length_b   1.000
_cell.length_c   1.000
_cell.angle_alpha   90.00
_cell.angle_beta   90.00
_cell.angle_gamma   90.00
#
_symmetry.space_group_name_H-M   'P 1'
#
loop_
_entity.id
_entity.type
_entity.pdbx_description
1 polymer ?
#
loop_
_entity_poly.entity_id
_entity_poly.type
_entity_poly.pdbx_seq_one_letter_code
_entity_poly.pdbx_strand_id
1 'polypeptide(L)'
;MLSFKKERSSGLTVVQESFTGLNVTVAGMEKSLSTCTDNIVSLRKTVDSLTKTVAHLEDKCGDLEFRSRRQNIRIIGVPEDDPLSASMAAVSRLLKEAFGFAEEPLVDRAHRIPIPKPKAGERPRPIVAKLHYYTDCVKILSKARELQRIKMNGMTIFVFPDYAVRTARARAVFTDCRRRLRGIEGVRFGLLHPARLRITHGGTTRVFTSPEEANIYIGSITK
;
A
#
# COMPACT_ATOMS: atom_id res chain seq x y z
N MET A 1 -11.55 -35.36 -80.44
CA MET A 1 -12.59 -34.33 -80.14
C MET A 1 -13.53 -34.78 -79.02
N LEU A 2 -14.26 -35.91 -79.14
CA LEU A 2 -15.24 -36.36 -78.13
C LEU A 2 -14.64 -36.77 -76.77
N SER A 3 -13.50 -37.50 -76.74
CA SER A 3 -12.88 -37.90 -75.46
C SER A 3 -12.36 -36.70 -74.65
N PHE A 4 -11.71 -35.76 -75.32
CA PHE A 4 -11.17 -34.53 -74.73
C PHE A 4 -12.27 -33.64 -74.13
N LYS A 5 -13.46 -33.61 -74.74
CA LYS A 5 -14.62 -32.88 -74.23
C LYS A 5 -15.21 -33.54 -72.97
N LYS A 6 -15.19 -34.88 -72.92
CA LYS A 6 -15.64 -35.67 -71.76
C LYS A 6 -14.69 -35.52 -70.56
N GLU A 7 -13.38 -35.51 -70.82
CA GLU A 7 -12.34 -35.30 -69.81
C GLU A 7 -12.35 -33.88 -69.22
N ARG A 8 -12.54 -32.84 -70.06
CA ARG A 8 -12.78 -31.48 -69.55
C ARG A 8 -14.06 -31.38 -68.72
N SER A 9 -15.12 -32.07 -69.14
CA SER A 9 -16.39 -32.09 -68.38
C SER A 9 -16.22 -32.76 -67.03
N SER A 10 -15.47 -33.87 -66.94
CA SER A 10 -15.24 -34.55 -65.66
C SER A 10 -14.33 -33.73 -64.74
N GLY A 11 -13.30 -33.08 -65.28
CA GLY A 11 -12.44 -32.17 -64.51
C GLY A 11 -13.21 -30.97 -63.95
N LEU A 12 -14.12 -30.40 -64.74
CA LEU A 12 -14.97 -29.29 -64.30
C LEU A 12 -15.91 -29.70 -63.16
N THR A 13 -16.49 -30.90 -63.19
CA THR A 13 -17.32 -31.41 -62.10
C THR A 13 -16.52 -31.62 -60.80
N VAL A 14 -15.29 -32.14 -60.89
CA VAL A 14 -14.44 -32.33 -59.70
C VAL A 14 -14.06 -30.99 -59.06
N VAL A 15 -13.77 -29.97 -59.88
CA VAL A 15 -13.50 -28.61 -59.40
C VAL A 15 -14.76 -28.00 -58.76
N GLN A 16 -15.93 -28.22 -59.35
CA GLN A 16 -17.21 -27.76 -58.80
C GLN A 16 -17.48 -28.37 -57.42
N GLU A 17 -17.29 -29.69 -57.26
CA GLU A 17 -17.44 -30.41 -55.99
C GLU A 17 -16.42 -29.94 -54.94
N SER A 18 -15.17 -29.70 -55.34
CA SER A 18 -14.15 -29.17 -54.45
C SER A 18 -14.49 -27.74 -54.00
N PHE A 19 -15.04 -26.93 -54.90
CA PHE A 19 -15.47 -25.56 -54.62
C PHE A 19 -16.68 -25.51 -53.66
N THR A 20 -17.66 -26.41 -53.83
CA THR A 20 -18.77 -26.52 -52.87
C THR A 20 -18.29 -26.99 -51.50
N GLY A 21 -17.36 -27.95 -51.45
CA GLY A 21 -16.71 -28.37 -50.21
C GLY A 21 -16.00 -27.21 -49.49
N LEU A 22 -15.22 -26.42 -50.23
CA LEU A 22 -14.56 -25.22 -49.72
C LEU A 22 -15.56 -24.21 -49.14
N ASN A 23 -16.65 -23.92 -49.85
CA ASN A 23 -17.67 -22.98 -49.36
C ASN A 23 -18.31 -23.43 -48.03
N VAL A 24 -18.55 -24.73 -47.86
CA VAL A 24 -19.06 -25.27 -46.58
C VAL A 24 -18.05 -25.09 -45.46
N THR A 25 -16.77 -25.36 -45.72
CA THR A 25 -15.71 -25.17 -44.71
C THR A 25 -15.53 -23.70 -44.33
N VAL A 26 -15.56 -22.79 -45.32
CA VAL A 26 -15.45 -21.34 -45.10
C VAL A 26 -16.63 -20.84 -44.26
N ALA A 27 -17.87 -21.23 -44.59
CA ALA A 27 -19.04 -20.86 -43.80
C ALA A 27 -18.96 -21.40 -42.35
N GLY A 28 -18.42 -22.61 -42.17
CA GLY A 28 -18.15 -23.17 -40.85
C GLY A 28 -17.13 -22.34 -40.06
N MET A 29 -16.03 -21.95 -40.70
CA MET A 29 -14.99 -21.10 -40.12
C MET A 29 -15.51 -19.71 -39.76
N GLU A 30 -16.30 -19.08 -40.62
CA GLU A 30 -16.92 -17.77 -40.36
C GLU A 30 -17.82 -17.81 -39.12
N LYS A 31 -18.64 -18.86 -38.99
CA LYS A 31 -19.50 -19.05 -37.82
C LYS A 31 -18.68 -19.26 -36.54
N SER A 32 -17.65 -20.10 -36.59
CA SER A 32 -16.74 -20.31 -35.47
C SER A 32 -15.99 -19.02 -35.08
N LEU A 33 -15.58 -18.22 -36.06
CA LEU A 33 -14.90 -16.94 -35.83
C LEU A 33 -15.84 -15.91 -35.21
N SER A 34 -17.09 -15.84 -35.66
CA SER A 34 -18.13 -14.99 -35.04
C SER A 34 -18.33 -15.37 -33.58
N THR A 35 -18.50 -16.67 -33.29
CA THR A 35 -18.68 -17.16 -31.92
C THR A 35 -17.46 -16.88 -31.04
N CYS A 36 -16.25 -17.05 -31.59
CA CYS A 36 -15.01 -16.71 -30.90
C CYS A 36 -14.94 -15.21 -30.58
N THR A 37 -15.33 -14.35 -31.52
CA THR A 37 -15.36 -12.90 -31.35
C THR A 37 -16.34 -12.50 -30.24
N ASP A 38 -17.54 -13.07 -30.24
CA ASP A 38 -18.55 -12.84 -29.21
C ASP A 38 -18.05 -13.27 -27.82
N ASN A 39 -17.39 -14.43 -27.75
CA ASN A 39 -16.77 -14.93 -26.52
C ASN A 39 -15.65 -14.00 -26.03
N ILE A 40 -14.80 -13.49 -26.93
CA ILE A 40 -13.73 -12.53 -26.56
C ILE A 40 -14.33 -11.25 -26.00
N VAL A 41 -15.41 -10.73 -26.59
CA VAL A 41 -16.11 -9.54 -26.08
C VAL A 41 -16.70 -9.79 -24.71
N SER A 42 -17.34 -10.95 -24.50
CA SER A 42 -17.87 -11.36 -23.19
C SER A 42 -16.76 -11.47 -22.14
N LEU A 43 -15.64 -12.13 -22.48
CA LEU A 43 -14.47 -12.26 -21.61
C LEU A 43 -13.84 -10.91 -21.26
N ARG A 44 -13.75 -9.97 -22.20
CA ARG A 44 -13.25 -8.61 -21.90
C ARG A 44 -14.14 -7.91 -20.88
N LYS A 45 -15.47 -8.00 -21.03
CA LYS A 45 -16.41 -7.42 -20.07
C LYS A 45 -16.27 -8.03 -18.68
N THR A 46 -16.09 -9.35 -18.58
CA THR A 46 -15.89 -10.01 -17.28
C THR A 46 -14.57 -9.60 -16.65
N VAL A 47 -13.48 -9.55 -17.42
CA VAL A 47 -12.16 -9.07 -16.96
C VAL A 47 -12.23 -7.63 -16.46
N ASP A 48 -12.90 -6.72 -17.16
CA ASP A 48 -13.08 -5.33 -16.72
C ASP A 48 -13.87 -5.25 -15.40
N SER A 49 -14.92 -6.06 -15.26
CA SER A 49 -15.72 -6.14 -14.04
C SER A 49 -14.92 -6.70 -12.85
N LEU A 50 -14.17 -7.78 -13.08
CA LEU A 50 -13.28 -8.40 -12.10
C LEU A 50 -12.20 -7.41 -11.66
N THR A 51 -11.59 -6.67 -12.59
CA THR A 51 -10.55 -5.68 -12.30
C THR A 51 -11.09 -4.57 -11.40
N LYS A 52 -12.29 -4.05 -11.68
CA LYS A 52 -12.97 -3.07 -10.81
C LYS A 52 -13.28 -3.64 -9.43
N THR A 53 -13.72 -4.89 -9.36
CA THR A 53 -14.04 -5.56 -8.10
C THR A 53 -12.80 -5.77 -7.24
N VAL A 54 -11.69 -6.21 -7.85
CA VAL A 54 -10.40 -6.38 -7.17
C VAL A 54 -9.93 -5.04 -6.61
N ALA A 55 -9.93 -3.97 -7.40
CA ALA A 55 -9.55 -2.63 -6.93
C ALA A 55 -10.42 -2.18 -5.73
N HIS A 56 -11.74 -2.39 -5.80
CA HIS A 56 -12.64 -2.07 -4.70
C HIS A 56 -12.34 -2.88 -3.42
N LEU A 57 -12.07 -4.19 -3.56
CA LEU A 57 -11.74 -5.05 -2.44
C LEU A 57 -10.38 -4.68 -1.83
N GLU A 58 -9.38 -4.34 -2.64
CA GLU A 58 -8.08 -3.85 -2.15
C GLU A 58 -8.23 -2.58 -1.31
N ASP A 59 -9.05 -1.63 -1.76
CA ASP A 59 -9.32 -0.40 -1.01
C ASP A 59 -10.08 -0.68 0.30
N LYS A 60 -11.08 -1.57 0.26
CA LYS A 60 -11.82 -1.98 1.47
C LYS A 60 -10.94 -2.70 2.48
N CYS A 61 -10.10 -3.63 2.03
CA CYS A 61 -9.11 -4.31 2.86
C CYS A 61 -8.13 -3.32 3.49
N GLY A 62 -7.66 -2.33 2.71
CA GLY A 62 -6.80 -1.26 3.21
C GLY A 62 -7.46 -0.41 4.30
N ASP A 63 -8.72 0.00 4.13
CA ASP A 63 -9.45 0.76 5.15
C ASP A 63 -9.70 -0.06 6.42
N LEU A 64 -10.08 -1.33 6.30
CA LEU A 64 -10.27 -2.23 7.44
C LEU A 64 -8.97 -2.44 8.22
N GLU A 65 -7.86 -2.71 7.52
CA GLU A 65 -6.56 -2.86 8.16
C GLU A 65 -6.15 -1.57 8.87
N PHE A 66 -6.38 -0.41 8.25
CA PHE A 66 -6.09 0.88 8.88
C PHE A 66 -6.92 1.10 10.14
N ARG A 67 -8.25 0.91 10.09
CA ARG A 67 -9.15 1.07 11.25
C ARG A 67 -8.74 0.17 12.41
N SER A 68 -8.38 -1.08 12.12
CA SER A 68 -7.91 -2.05 13.10
C SER A 68 -6.62 -1.60 13.81
N ARG A 69 -5.72 -0.91 13.10
CA ARG A 69 -4.42 -0.46 13.60
C ARG A 69 -4.42 0.97 14.19
N ARG A 70 -5.52 1.73 14.19
CA ARG A 70 -5.54 3.14 14.64
C ARG A 70 -5.12 3.34 16.10
N GLN A 71 -5.35 2.35 16.95
CA GLN A 71 -4.96 2.36 18.36
C GLN A 71 -3.61 1.69 18.62
N ASN A 72 -2.93 1.25 17.56
CA ASN A 72 -1.64 0.57 17.66
C ASN A 72 -0.50 1.58 17.50
N ILE A 73 0.50 1.44 18.36
CA ILE A 73 1.77 2.13 18.28
C ILE A 73 2.89 1.12 18.08
N ARG A 74 3.97 1.59 17.43
CA ARG A 74 5.19 0.83 17.20
C ARG A 74 6.33 1.49 17.95
N ILE A 75 6.92 0.76 18.88
CA ILE A 75 8.03 1.19 19.72
C ILE A 75 9.31 0.53 19.21
N ILE A 76 10.34 1.33 18.93
CA ILE A 76 11.63 0.88 18.38
C ILE A 76 12.74 1.26 19.37
N GLY A 77 13.73 0.38 19.53
CA GLY A 77 14.92 0.66 20.35
C GLY A 77 14.89 0.07 21.76
N VAL A 78 13.89 -0.76 22.08
CA VAL A 78 13.81 -1.47 23.37
C VAL A 78 14.69 -2.74 23.31
N PRO A 79 15.75 -2.86 24.13
CA PRO A 79 16.65 -4.02 24.15
C PRO A 79 15.92 -5.35 24.33
N GLU A 80 16.50 -6.45 23.82
CA GLU A 80 15.88 -7.79 23.86
C GLU A 80 16.32 -8.64 25.07
N ASP A 81 17.02 -8.03 26.02
CA ASP A 81 17.70 -8.74 27.11
C ASP A 81 16.73 -9.22 28.18
N ASP A 82 15.61 -8.51 28.35
CA ASP A 82 14.51 -8.90 29.23
C ASP A 82 13.37 -9.57 28.42
N PRO A 83 13.02 -10.85 28.71
CA PRO A 83 11.87 -11.51 28.11
C PRO A 83 10.55 -10.76 28.31
N LEU A 84 10.41 -10.02 29.41
CA LEU A 84 9.20 -9.27 29.76
C LEU A 84 9.18 -7.84 29.21
N SER A 85 10.22 -7.42 28.48
CA SER A 85 10.32 -6.10 27.85
C SER A 85 9.15 -5.75 26.92
N ALA A 86 8.45 -6.77 26.40
CA ALA A 86 7.27 -6.61 25.54
C ALA A 86 5.95 -6.98 26.23
N SER A 87 5.95 -7.21 27.54
CA SER A 87 4.74 -7.40 28.32
C SER A 87 3.92 -6.10 28.40
N MET A 88 2.61 -6.21 28.61
CA MET A 88 1.71 -5.05 28.72
C MET A 88 2.15 -4.11 29.85
N ALA A 89 2.47 -4.67 31.02
CA ALA A 89 2.91 -3.89 32.18
C ALA A 89 4.29 -3.23 31.98
N ALA A 90 5.22 -3.86 31.25
CA ALA A 90 6.50 -3.24 30.94
C ALA A 90 6.34 -2.10 29.94
N VAL A 91 5.53 -2.29 28.90
CA VAL A 91 5.26 -1.22 27.91
C VAL A 91 4.52 -0.05 28.54
N SER A 92 3.55 -0.33 29.42
CA SER A 92 2.82 0.68 30.18
C SER A 92 3.77 1.58 31.00
N ARG A 93 4.61 0.99 31.86
CA ARG A 93 5.65 1.70 32.63
C ARG A 93 6.63 2.45 31.73
N LEU A 94 7.12 1.80 30.68
CA LEU A 94 8.02 2.41 29.71
C LEU A 94 7.42 3.70 29.13
N LEU A 95 6.15 3.68 28.71
CA LEU A 95 5.48 4.86 28.15
C LEU A 95 5.28 5.96 29.20
N LYS A 96 4.95 5.58 30.44
CA LYS A 96 4.83 6.54 31.54
C LYS A 96 6.15 7.27 31.81
N GLU A 97 7.24 6.52 31.95
CA GLU A 97 8.58 7.07 32.21
C GLU A 97 9.09 7.89 31.01
N ALA A 98 8.99 7.34 29.80
CA ALA A 98 9.46 7.96 28.56
C ALA A 98 8.85 9.33 28.28
N PHE A 99 7.58 9.53 28.65
CA PHE A 99 6.82 10.74 28.32
C PHE A 99 6.40 11.56 29.55
N GLY A 100 6.80 11.13 30.75
CA GLY A 100 6.46 11.78 32.02
C GLY A 100 4.95 11.90 32.23
N PHE A 101 4.20 10.82 32.03
CA PHE A 101 2.77 10.82 32.34
C PHE A 101 2.52 10.60 33.83
N ALA A 102 1.45 11.20 34.36
CA ALA A 102 1.04 10.99 35.76
C ALA A 102 0.63 9.52 35.99
N GLU A 103 -0.16 8.99 35.06
CA GLU A 103 -0.67 7.63 35.09
C GLU A 103 -0.10 6.78 33.96
N GLU A 104 -0.14 5.48 34.19
CA GLU A 104 0.25 4.46 33.25
C GLU A 104 -0.82 4.28 32.17
N PRO A 105 -0.50 4.42 30.87
CA PRO A 105 -1.49 4.23 29.82
C PRO A 105 -1.91 2.76 29.75
N LEU A 106 -3.22 2.50 29.64
CA LEU A 106 -3.74 1.15 29.59
C LEU A 106 -3.41 0.48 28.23
N VAL A 107 -2.68 -0.63 28.29
CA VAL A 107 -2.23 -1.41 27.13
C VAL A 107 -3.02 -2.71 27.04
N ASP A 108 -3.81 -2.89 25.99
CA ASP A 108 -4.61 -4.11 25.75
C ASP A 108 -3.76 -5.30 25.31
N ARG A 109 -2.70 -5.01 24.53
CA ARG A 109 -1.83 -6.04 23.96
C ARG A 109 -0.47 -5.45 23.65
N ALA A 110 0.59 -6.16 23.97
CA ALA A 110 1.94 -5.82 23.56
C ALA A 110 2.68 -7.09 23.14
N HIS A 111 3.45 -7.00 22.06
CA HIS A 111 4.27 -8.10 21.56
C HIS A 111 5.38 -7.56 20.65
N ARG A 112 6.47 -8.32 20.52
CA ARG A 112 7.46 -8.09 19.47
C ARG A 112 6.96 -8.66 18.15
N ILE A 113 7.40 -8.07 17.06
CA ILE A 113 7.11 -8.57 15.72
C ILE A 113 7.73 -9.97 15.58
N PRO A 114 7.02 -10.94 14.98
CA PRO A 114 7.47 -12.33 14.85
C PRO A 114 8.53 -12.48 13.74
N ILE A 115 9.67 -11.81 13.91
CA ILE A 115 10.88 -11.94 13.10
C ILE A 115 11.93 -12.66 13.96
N PRO A 116 12.88 -13.40 13.36
CA PRO A 116 13.99 -14.03 14.10
C PRO A 116 14.67 -13.06 15.05
N LYS A 117 15.08 -13.56 16.21
CA LYS A 117 15.79 -12.75 17.21
C LYS A 117 17.11 -12.26 16.60
N PRO A 118 17.37 -10.94 16.58
CA PRO A 118 18.61 -10.38 16.08
C PRO A 118 19.79 -10.80 16.96
N LYS A 119 21.00 -10.79 16.38
CA LYS A 119 22.23 -11.08 17.13
C LYS A 119 22.53 -9.96 18.13
N ALA A 120 23.38 -10.25 19.11
CA ALA A 120 23.89 -9.21 20.03
C ALA A 120 24.54 -8.08 19.23
N GLY A 121 24.14 -6.83 19.49
CA GLY A 121 24.61 -5.63 18.78
C GLY A 121 23.80 -5.24 17.54
N GLU A 122 22.93 -6.11 17.03
CA GLU A 122 21.97 -5.75 15.97
C GLU A 122 20.76 -4.99 16.53
N ARG A 123 19.97 -4.38 15.62
CA ARG A 123 18.80 -3.58 16.02
C ARG A 123 17.72 -4.46 16.65
N PRO A 124 17.24 -4.15 17.87
CA PRO A 124 16.16 -4.90 18.52
C PRO A 124 14.87 -4.90 17.70
N ARG A 125 14.10 -5.99 17.78
CA ARG A 125 12.79 -6.10 17.12
C ARG A 125 11.82 -5.06 17.68
N PRO A 126 11.09 -4.33 16.83
CA PRO A 126 10.07 -3.40 17.30
C PRO A 126 8.97 -4.11 18.09
N ILE A 127 8.43 -3.40 19.08
CA ILE A 127 7.25 -3.79 19.83
C ILE A 127 6.04 -3.13 19.18
N VAL A 128 4.98 -3.89 18.95
CA VAL A 128 3.66 -3.39 18.58
C VAL A 128 2.76 -3.48 19.81
N ALA A 129 2.25 -2.33 20.22
CA ALA A 129 1.36 -2.21 21.37
C ALA A 129 0.02 -1.62 20.94
N LYS A 130 -1.09 -2.24 21.38
CA LYS A 130 -2.44 -1.71 21.25
C LYS A 130 -2.83 -1.02 22.55
N LEU A 131 -3.20 0.24 22.45
CA LEU A 131 -3.70 1.03 23.57
C LEU A 131 -5.22 0.88 23.69
N HIS A 132 -5.71 0.85 24.92
CA HIS A 132 -7.15 0.74 25.19
C HIS A 132 -7.89 1.99 24.71
N TYR A 133 -7.40 3.17 25.09
CA TYR A 133 -8.00 4.45 24.74
C TYR A 133 -7.31 5.09 23.52
N TYR A 134 -8.12 5.52 22.55
CA TYR A 134 -7.61 6.24 21.38
C TYR A 134 -6.99 7.60 21.76
N THR A 135 -7.50 8.26 22.79
CA THR A 135 -6.97 9.52 23.32
C THR A 135 -5.52 9.40 23.77
N ASP A 136 -5.18 8.31 24.46
CA ASP A 136 -3.81 8.03 24.91
C ASP A 136 -2.89 7.80 23.72
N CYS A 137 -3.36 7.06 22.71
CA CYS A 137 -2.62 6.86 21.46
C CYS A 137 -2.28 8.20 20.79
N VAL A 138 -3.25 9.10 20.65
CA VAL A 138 -3.04 10.43 20.06
C VAL A 138 -2.06 11.25 20.89
N LYS A 139 -2.20 11.25 22.22
CA LYS A 139 -1.32 11.98 23.15
C LYS A 139 0.12 11.49 23.09
N ILE A 140 0.33 10.17 23.14
CA ILE A 140 1.63 9.51 23.00
C ILE A 140 2.26 9.86 21.66
N LEU A 141 1.53 9.74 20.55
CA LEU A 141 2.03 10.03 19.22
C LEU A 141 2.34 11.52 19.00
N SER A 142 1.63 12.43 19.67
CA SER A 142 1.96 13.87 19.65
C SER A 142 3.29 14.13 20.36
N LYS A 143 3.42 13.67 21.61
CA LYS A 143 4.68 13.83 22.38
C LYS A 143 5.86 13.16 21.69
N ALA A 144 5.66 11.98 21.10
CA ALA A 144 6.70 11.29 20.33
C ALA A 144 7.17 12.11 19.12
N ARG A 145 6.27 12.85 18.47
CA ARG A 145 6.61 13.73 17.33
C ARG A 145 7.37 14.97 17.78
N GLU A 146 7.01 15.52 18.94
CA GLU A 146 7.68 16.69 19.53
C GLU A 146 9.11 16.32 19.97
N LEU A 147 9.27 15.23 20.72
CA LEU A 147 10.57 14.82 21.25
C LEU A 147 11.47 14.22 20.17
N GLN A 148 10.91 13.53 19.17
CA GLN A 148 11.56 12.80 18.06
C GLN A 148 12.52 11.67 18.46
N ARG A 149 13.33 11.87 19.51
CA ARG A 149 14.29 10.94 20.09
C ARG A 149 14.11 10.94 21.60
N ILE A 150 13.55 9.87 22.15
CA ILE A 150 13.34 9.76 23.59
C ILE A 150 14.53 8.99 24.18
N LYS A 151 15.30 9.62 25.06
CA LYS A 151 16.44 9.01 25.76
C LYS A 151 16.03 8.68 27.19
N MET A 152 16.25 7.44 27.62
CA MET A 152 15.90 6.97 28.96
C MET A 152 16.82 5.81 29.33
N ASN A 153 17.31 5.75 30.57
CA ASN A 153 18.08 4.61 31.11
C ASN A 153 19.20 4.09 30.17
N GLY A 154 19.94 5.01 29.52
CA GLY A 154 21.01 4.66 28.58
C GLY A 154 20.54 4.16 27.19
N MET A 155 19.24 4.00 26.97
CA MET A 155 18.64 3.60 25.69
C MET A 155 17.95 4.77 24.98
N THR A 156 17.82 4.64 23.65
CA THR A 156 17.06 5.59 22.82
C THR A 156 15.89 4.87 22.20
N ILE A 157 14.67 5.35 22.48
CA ILE A 157 13.44 4.81 21.91
C ILE A 157 12.80 5.78 20.93
N PHE A 158 12.06 5.19 20.00
CA PHE A 158 11.24 5.91 19.03
C PHE A 158 9.85 5.31 19.02
N VAL A 159 8.82 6.16 19.00
CA VAL A 159 7.42 5.73 18.95
C VAL A 159 6.77 6.27 17.69
N PHE A 160 6.16 5.38 16.91
CA PHE A 160 5.50 5.70 15.66
C PHE A 160 4.09 5.09 15.60
N PRO A 161 3.20 5.61 14.74
CA PRO A 161 1.95 4.92 14.43
C PRO A 161 2.22 3.57 13.75
N ASP A 162 1.43 2.54 14.04
CA ASP A 162 1.52 1.26 13.34
C ASP A 162 0.74 1.31 12.01
N TYR A 163 1.43 1.62 10.91
CA TYR A 163 0.83 1.64 9.58
C TYR A 163 0.90 0.26 8.90
N ALA A 164 -0.12 -0.05 8.11
CA ALA A 164 -0.06 -1.12 7.12
C ALA A 164 1.12 -0.91 6.16
N VAL A 165 1.68 -2.01 5.63
CA VAL A 165 2.90 -1.98 4.80
C VAL A 165 2.73 -1.07 3.58
N ARG A 166 1.58 -1.17 2.89
CA ARG A 166 1.26 -0.32 1.71
C ARG A 166 1.29 1.17 2.08
N THR A 167 0.64 1.54 3.18
CA THR A 167 0.59 2.93 3.67
C THR A 167 1.95 3.42 4.15
N ALA A 168 2.72 2.58 4.86
CA ALA A 168 4.06 2.90 5.32
C ALA A 168 4.99 3.19 4.12
N ARG A 169 4.95 2.34 3.09
CA ARG A 169 5.72 2.53 1.85
C ARG A 169 5.31 3.82 1.13
N ALA A 170 4.00 4.04 0.92
CA ALA A 170 3.50 5.25 0.27
C ALA A 170 3.90 6.53 1.02
N ARG A 171 3.89 6.50 2.36
CA ARG A 171 4.35 7.63 3.20
C ARG A 171 5.87 7.82 3.17
N ALA A 172 6.63 6.74 3.03
CA ALA A 172 8.08 6.77 2.98
C ALA A 172 8.61 7.55 1.76
N VAL A 173 7.86 7.53 0.64
CA VAL A 173 8.18 8.29 -0.58
C VAL A 173 8.31 9.81 -0.31
N PHE A 174 7.54 10.35 0.64
CA PHE A 174 7.61 11.78 1.01
C PHE A 174 8.68 12.09 2.07
N THR A 175 9.57 11.16 2.40
CA THR A 175 10.57 11.38 3.46
C THR A 175 11.55 12.50 3.10
N ASP A 176 12.02 12.55 1.86
CA ASP A 176 12.95 13.59 1.42
C ASP A 176 12.27 14.95 1.32
N CYS A 177 11.04 15.02 0.81
CA CYS A 177 10.20 16.24 0.83
C CYS A 177 10.08 16.79 2.26
N ARG A 178 9.72 15.93 3.22
CA ARG A 178 9.61 16.32 4.64
C ARG A 178 10.93 16.75 5.24
N ARG A 179 12.06 16.16 4.83
CA ARG A 179 13.40 16.57 5.30
C ARG A 179 13.70 18.00 4.85
N ARG A 180 13.46 18.32 3.58
CA ARG A 180 13.67 19.67 3.03
C ARG A 180 12.78 20.71 3.71
N LEU A 181 11.50 20.38 3.92
CA LEU A 181 10.53 21.27 4.55
C LEU A 181 10.85 21.64 6.00
N ARG A 182 11.61 20.81 6.74
CA ARG A 182 12.00 21.13 8.14
C ARG A 182 12.94 22.34 8.24
N GLY A 183 13.68 22.66 7.17
CA GLY A 183 14.63 23.76 7.17
C GLY A 183 14.05 25.09 6.70
N ILE A 184 12.76 25.15 6.37
CA ILE A 184 12.13 26.36 5.81
C ILE A 184 11.28 27.03 6.89
N GLU A 185 11.60 28.28 7.21
CA GLU A 185 10.86 29.07 8.19
C GLU A 185 9.44 29.38 7.70
N GLY A 186 8.48 29.43 8.61
CA GLY A 186 7.08 29.74 8.27
C GLY A 186 6.31 28.63 7.55
N VAL A 187 6.94 27.49 7.23
CA VAL A 187 6.25 26.35 6.59
C VAL A 187 5.71 25.37 7.62
N ARG A 188 4.41 25.07 7.51
CA ARG A 188 3.77 23.96 8.23
C ARG A 188 3.47 22.83 7.26
N PHE A 189 3.77 21.60 7.63
CA PHE A 189 3.48 20.45 6.77
C PHE A 189 3.01 19.23 7.55
N GLY A 190 2.35 18.31 6.86
CA GLY A 190 1.89 17.04 7.42
C GLY A 190 1.46 16.05 6.37
N LEU A 191 1.49 14.76 6.71
CA LEU A 191 1.02 13.68 5.83
C LEU A 191 -0.41 13.27 6.20
N LEU A 192 -1.35 13.59 5.32
CA LEU A 192 -2.72 13.12 5.39
C LEU A 192 -2.79 11.64 4.98
N HIS A 193 -3.83 10.96 5.46
CA HIS A 193 -4.13 9.60 5.05
C HIS A 193 -4.56 9.54 3.56
N PRO A 194 -4.17 8.49 2.81
CA PRO A 194 -3.19 7.46 3.17
C PRO A 194 -1.75 7.98 3.10
N ALA A 195 -1.40 8.70 2.02
CA ALA A 195 -0.08 9.32 1.83
C ALA A 195 -0.20 10.57 0.94
N ARG A 196 -0.76 11.65 1.48
CA ARG A 196 -0.85 12.94 0.78
C ARG A 196 -0.13 14.00 1.57
N LEU A 197 0.86 14.67 0.97
CA LEU A 197 1.64 15.69 1.66
C LEU A 197 0.92 17.03 1.60
N ARG A 198 0.50 17.53 2.77
CA ARG A 198 -0.06 18.87 2.92
C ARG A 198 1.06 19.83 3.31
N ILE A 199 1.19 20.94 2.57
CA ILE A 199 2.16 22.01 2.82
C ILE A 199 1.37 23.31 2.92
N THR A 200 1.60 24.06 4.00
CA THR A 200 1.02 25.37 4.26
C THR A 200 2.15 26.39 4.37
N HIS A 201 2.14 27.39 3.50
CA HIS A 201 3.12 28.48 3.45
C HIS A 201 2.41 29.79 3.06
N GLY A 202 2.70 30.90 3.74
CA GLY A 202 2.10 32.21 3.44
C GLY A 202 0.55 32.20 3.46
N GLY A 203 -0.06 31.47 4.39
CA GLY A 203 -1.53 31.32 4.48
C GLY A 203 -2.15 30.35 3.46
N THR A 204 -1.42 29.96 2.41
CA THR A 204 -1.93 29.03 1.38
C THR A 204 -1.60 27.59 1.74
N THR A 205 -2.59 26.70 1.64
CA THR A 205 -2.42 25.27 1.87
C THR A 205 -2.58 24.50 0.56
N ARG A 206 -1.59 23.68 0.22
CA ARG A 206 -1.61 22.78 -0.95
C ARG A 206 -1.44 21.33 -0.52
N VAL A 207 -2.03 20.40 -1.27
CA VAL A 207 -1.97 18.96 -0.98
C VAL A 207 -1.47 18.23 -2.21
N PHE A 208 -0.42 17.44 -2.04
CA PHE A 208 0.27 16.73 -3.10
C PHE A 208 0.09 15.22 -2.96
N THR A 209 -0.18 14.55 -4.08
CA THR A 209 -0.23 13.08 -4.21
C THR A 209 1.07 12.53 -4.79
N SER A 210 1.81 13.32 -5.58
CA SER A 210 3.13 12.97 -6.11
C SER A 210 4.26 13.65 -5.33
N PRO A 211 5.37 12.94 -5.02
CA PRO A 211 6.57 13.54 -4.46
C PRO A 211 7.27 14.51 -5.43
N GLU A 212 7.13 14.31 -6.74
CA GLU A 212 7.78 15.14 -7.76
C GLU A 212 7.16 16.53 -7.77
N GLU A 213 5.83 16.61 -7.84
CA GLU A 213 5.07 17.86 -7.75
C GLU A 213 5.36 18.59 -6.44
N ALA A 214 5.41 17.85 -5.32
CA ALA A 214 5.75 18.41 -4.02
C ALA A 214 7.16 19.01 -4.01
N ASN A 215 8.14 18.33 -4.61
CA ASN A 215 9.53 18.81 -4.67
C ASN A 215 9.69 20.06 -5.55
N ILE A 216 8.95 20.14 -6.68
CA ILE A 216 8.90 21.34 -7.52
C ILE A 216 8.35 22.51 -6.72
N TYR A 217 7.25 22.31 -5.99
CA TYR A 217 6.66 23.34 -5.14
C TYR A 217 7.61 23.77 -4.00
N ILE A 218 8.26 22.83 -3.32
CA ILE A 218 9.28 23.14 -2.30
C ILE A 218 10.40 23.99 -2.90
N GLY A 219 10.86 23.67 -4.12
CA GLY A 219 11.85 24.49 -4.84
C GLY A 219 11.38 25.93 -5.09
N SER A 220 10.10 26.14 -5.37
CA SER A 220 9.52 27.47 -5.56
C SER A 220 9.43 28.32 -4.29
N ILE A 221 9.35 27.68 -3.11
CA ILE A 221 9.31 28.37 -1.81
C ILE A 221 10.71 28.67 -1.26
N THR A 222 11.72 27.91 -1.69
CA THR A 222 13.11 28.05 -1.18
C THR A 222 13.93 29.07 -1.99
N LYS A 223 13.41 29.54 -3.13
CA LYS A 223 13.99 30.65 -3.90
C LYS A 223 13.47 31.98 -3.35
#